data_AF-A0A432MG94-F1
#
_entry.id   AF-A0A432MG94-F1
#
_cell.length_a   1.000
_cell.length_b   1.000
_cell.length_c   1.000
_cell.angle_alpha   90.00
_cell.angle_beta   90.00
_cell.angle_gamma   90.00
#
_symmetry.space_group_name_H-M   'P 1'
#
loop_
_entity.id
_entity.type
_entity.pdbx_description
1 polymer ?
#
loop_
_entity_poly.entity_id
_entity_poly.type
_entity_poly.pdbx_seq_one_letter_code
_entity_poly.pdbx_strand_id
1 'polypeptide(L)'
;MWCRSRQLSPPDPDPDPDPDPDPEEARSRRSSTPATASVPSESRTNRPAAPGDHGGSPMRPGTASPARPRAGLSRWLAHGWPWAVLLLAMGVGAWHLVDFPNDVDQEFPEVVRPTFSAFPPATYRLAEPGDTLDRVAMYLASACVAVAGVGAIRRGPAGSLWISGLGLALAAFWFTANPWPTFDGWHGLGWRVIGDAEAPAALRAAVGLAAVIVGAMIAVPIATGRRALPLVIARVRRDGRGTLLGTAAVLIAVRLAGWPEVGPPGYGTRWALIGGLWLFLSAMLRALPPWPPRRLARLAIGAAAAGLLVGLVQVGLGVIWYHRPLERLREIEPGRIYISAMPHGRGLELAHRRHGFKTIINLFQEDLPGLRSPHLDAEIAFAKRHGIHYIRSPDSAEQADDFLDETLRLATDPDAWPVLVHCHGCMDRTPAWWGIYQFVVQGKPLAEAIRSIEQHRGSRPKGSVTLLYNRVLPELAPERYRDDPTAAALRANAQGTVDPFLIRLAEERRLARESSGTDDRNRE
;
A
#
# COMPACT_ATOMS: atom_id res chain seq x y z
N MET A 1 19.97 2.64 19.49
CA MET A 1 21.21 3.45 19.44
C MET A 1 21.08 4.71 18.59
N TRP A 2 20.47 4.61 17.41
CA TRP A 2 20.52 5.64 16.38
C TRP A 2 19.53 6.81 16.48
N CYS A 3 18.58 6.81 17.41
CA CYS A 3 17.79 7.99 17.79
C CYS A 3 17.28 7.76 19.21
N ARG A 4 17.80 8.50 20.20
CA ARG A 4 16.93 8.93 21.31
C ARG A 4 16.42 10.29 20.85
N SER A 5 15.25 10.31 20.22
CA SER A 5 14.51 11.56 20.08
C SER A 5 14.38 12.16 21.47
N ARG A 6 14.55 13.49 21.62
CA ARG A 6 14.01 14.17 22.79
C ARG A 6 12.59 13.65 22.98
N GLN A 7 12.35 12.98 24.10
CA GLN A 7 11.00 12.75 24.57
C GLN A 7 10.37 14.14 24.62
N LEU A 8 9.47 14.44 23.69
CA LEU A 8 8.30 15.20 24.09
C LEU A 8 7.79 14.44 25.30
N SER A 9 7.64 15.14 26.42
CA SER A 9 7.09 14.57 27.65
C SER A 9 5.95 13.61 27.28
N PRO A 10 5.84 12.44 27.93
CA PRO A 10 4.66 11.62 27.73
C PRO A 10 3.44 12.55 27.83
N PRO A 11 2.45 12.46 26.93
CA PRO A 11 1.18 13.12 27.20
C PRO A 11 0.80 12.77 28.63
N ASP A 12 0.34 13.75 29.41
CA ASP A 12 -0.17 13.50 30.75
C ASP A 12 -0.96 12.19 30.69
N PRO A 13 -0.71 11.24 31.62
CA PRO A 13 -1.48 10.01 31.63
C PRO A 13 -2.95 10.42 31.50
N ASP A 14 -3.62 9.91 30.46
CA ASP A 14 -5.07 10.04 30.35
C ASP A 14 -5.60 9.75 31.76
N PRO A 15 -6.44 10.63 32.35
CA PRO A 15 -7.02 10.37 33.65
C PRO A 15 -7.58 8.95 33.59
N ASP A 16 -7.22 8.14 34.60
CA ASP A 16 -7.67 6.75 34.73
C ASP A 16 -9.11 6.68 34.23
N PRO A 17 -9.44 5.76 33.30
CA PRO A 17 -10.82 5.59 32.91
C PRO A 17 -11.62 5.40 34.19
N ASP A 18 -12.57 6.32 34.42
CA ASP A 18 -13.47 6.27 35.57
C ASP A 18 -13.92 4.82 35.76
N PRO A 19 -13.84 4.26 36.98
CA PRO A 19 -14.31 2.91 37.22
C PRO A 19 -15.74 2.80 36.67
N ASP A 20 -15.97 1.75 35.87
CA ASP A 20 -17.26 1.47 35.25
C ASP A 20 -18.38 1.74 36.26
N PRO A 21 -19.35 2.62 35.95
CA PRO A 21 -20.40 2.96 36.89
C PRO A 21 -21.20 1.71 37.23
N ASP A 22 -21.43 1.54 38.52
CA ASP A 22 -22.21 0.45 39.11
C ASP A 22 -23.51 0.23 38.32
N PRO A 23 -23.81 -1.00 37.83
CA PRO A 23 -24.98 -1.26 36.98
C PRO A 23 -26.34 -0.89 37.62
N GLU A 24 -26.39 -0.58 38.92
CA GLU A 24 -27.59 -0.03 39.58
C GLU A 24 -27.83 1.47 39.34
N GLU A 25 -26.80 2.27 39.03
CA GLU A 25 -26.98 3.72 38.81
C GLU A 25 -27.46 4.05 37.38
N ALA A 26 -27.28 3.12 36.42
CA ALA A 26 -27.73 3.26 35.04
C ALA A 26 -29.26 3.14 34.84
N ARG A 27 -30.02 2.74 35.89
CA ARG A 27 -31.49 2.65 35.83
C ARG A 27 -32.23 3.90 36.30
N SER A 28 -31.57 4.86 36.94
CA SER A 28 -32.25 6.07 37.47
C SER A 28 -32.25 7.28 36.52
N ARG A 29 -31.48 7.26 35.42
CA ARG A 29 -31.32 8.43 34.51
C ARG A 29 -32.16 8.41 33.22
N ARG A 30 -33.22 7.60 33.13
CA ARG A 30 -34.19 7.66 32.01
C ARG A 30 -35.46 8.42 32.40
N SER A 31 -35.37 9.72 32.66
CA SER A 31 -36.56 10.59 32.70
C SER A 31 -36.21 12.08 32.49
N SER A 32 -36.03 12.49 31.23
CA SER A 32 -36.25 13.88 30.78
C SER A 32 -36.07 14.00 29.27
N THR A 33 -37.16 13.82 28.53
CA THR A 33 -37.25 14.19 27.11
C THR A 33 -37.75 15.64 27.02
N PRO A 34 -37.17 16.53 26.19
CA PRO A 34 -37.72 17.85 25.95
C PRO A 34 -38.92 17.80 25.00
N ALA A 35 -39.90 18.65 25.29
CA ALA A 35 -41.14 18.81 24.57
C ALA A 35 -40.94 19.24 23.09
N THR A 36 -41.55 18.50 22.18
CA THR A 36 -41.77 18.90 20.79
C THR A 36 -43.07 19.70 20.67
N ALA A 37 -42.96 20.88 20.07
CA ALA A 37 -44.06 21.78 19.79
C ALA A 37 -45.07 21.17 18.80
N SER A 38 -46.35 21.25 19.17
CA SER A 38 -47.53 20.88 18.41
C SER A 38 -47.81 21.87 17.28
N VAL A 39 -47.94 21.37 16.05
CA VAL A 39 -48.50 22.09 14.89
C VAL A 39 -50.01 21.81 14.85
N PRO A 40 -50.87 22.83 14.60
CA PRO A 40 -52.32 22.64 14.68
C PRO A 40 -52.90 21.95 13.45
N SER A 41 -53.91 21.11 13.72
CA SER A 41 -54.79 20.48 12.74
C SER A 41 -55.71 21.53 12.11
N GLU A 42 -55.63 21.69 10.80
CA GLU A 42 -56.65 22.44 10.06
C GLU A 42 -57.81 21.54 9.62
N SER A 43 -58.98 22.04 9.95
CA SER A 43 -60.30 21.47 9.89
C SER A 43 -60.82 21.32 8.46
N ARG A 44 -61.36 20.13 8.19
CA ARG A 44 -62.42 19.92 7.19
C ARG A 44 -63.56 20.92 7.38
N THR A 45 -63.86 21.70 6.35
CA THR A 45 -65.18 22.33 6.20
C THR A 45 -65.74 22.04 4.80
N ASN A 46 -66.89 21.39 4.82
CA ASN A 46 -67.84 21.28 3.72
C ASN A 46 -68.25 22.67 3.23
N ARG A 47 -68.43 22.85 1.91
CA ARG A 47 -69.51 23.69 1.31
C ARG A 47 -69.59 23.50 -0.22
N PRO A 48 -70.69 23.93 -0.89
CA PRO A 48 -71.54 23.04 -1.68
C PRO A 48 -71.53 23.35 -3.18
N ALA A 49 -72.21 22.49 -3.94
CA ALA A 49 -72.55 22.71 -5.34
C ALA A 49 -73.54 23.87 -5.52
N ALA A 50 -73.31 24.71 -6.53
CA ALA A 50 -74.32 25.50 -7.25
C ALA A 50 -73.73 26.10 -8.54
N PRO A 51 -74.57 26.47 -9.53
CA PRO A 51 -74.25 26.44 -10.96
C PRO A 51 -74.14 27.85 -11.58
N GLY A 52 -73.75 27.89 -12.87
CA GLY A 52 -74.19 28.95 -13.78
C GLY A 52 -73.14 29.99 -14.18
N ASP A 53 -72.69 29.83 -15.42
CA ASP A 53 -72.80 30.83 -16.50
C ASP A 53 -71.80 32.00 -16.68
N HIS A 54 -71.60 32.24 -17.98
CA HIS A 54 -71.17 33.46 -18.68
C HIS A 54 -69.71 33.96 -18.59
N GLY A 55 -69.02 33.79 -19.73
CA GLY A 55 -68.63 34.93 -20.57
C GLY A 55 -67.53 35.86 -20.05
N GLY A 56 -66.29 35.61 -20.46
CA GLY A 56 -65.22 36.59 -20.38
C GLY A 56 -63.87 36.00 -20.80
N SER A 57 -63.45 36.23 -22.04
CA SER A 57 -62.10 35.90 -22.52
C SER A 57 -61.05 36.71 -21.74
N PRO A 58 -60.17 36.10 -20.94
CA PRO A 58 -58.99 36.78 -20.43
C PRO A 58 -57.88 36.69 -21.49
N MET A 59 -57.32 37.85 -21.81
CA MET A 59 -56.06 38.02 -22.53
C MET A 59 -55.04 36.91 -22.20
N ARG A 60 -54.59 36.19 -23.23
CA ARG A 60 -53.46 35.26 -23.14
C ARG A 60 -52.24 36.01 -22.59
N PRO A 61 -51.73 35.68 -21.39
CA PRO A 61 -50.41 36.14 -20.98
C PRO A 61 -49.41 35.59 -21.98
N GLY A 62 -48.54 36.46 -22.50
CA GLY A 62 -47.50 36.10 -23.46
C GLY A 62 -46.80 34.82 -23.03
N THR A 63 -46.77 33.84 -23.94
CA THR A 63 -46.08 32.57 -23.78
C THR A 63 -44.59 32.85 -23.60
N ALA A 64 -44.16 33.05 -22.34
CA ALA A 64 -42.77 32.98 -21.98
C ALA A 64 -42.27 31.61 -22.46
N SER A 65 -41.40 31.62 -23.47
CA SER A 65 -40.80 30.40 -24.00
C SER A 65 -40.22 29.65 -22.80
N PRO A 66 -40.63 28.39 -22.54
CA PRO A 66 -40.13 27.65 -21.39
C PRO A 66 -38.62 27.61 -21.54
N ALA A 67 -37.92 28.25 -20.59
CA ALA A 67 -36.47 28.33 -20.57
C ALA A 67 -35.96 26.92 -20.76
N ARG A 68 -35.34 26.64 -21.92
CA ARG A 68 -34.85 25.30 -22.28
C ARG A 68 -33.98 24.85 -21.10
N PRO A 69 -34.43 23.87 -20.29
CA PRO A 69 -33.69 23.50 -19.10
C PRO A 69 -32.30 23.03 -19.54
N ARG A 70 -31.31 23.29 -18.69
CA ARG A 70 -29.86 22.98 -18.79
C ARG A 70 -29.55 21.52 -19.18
N ALA A 71 -30.01 21.09 -20.35
CA ALA A 71 -29.95 19.71 -20.82
C ALA A 71 -28.50 19.28 -21.12
N GLY A 72 -27.59 20.24 -21.30
CA GLY A 72 -26.16 20.00 -21.46
C GLY A 72 -25.53 19.39 -20.21
N LEU A 73 -25.75 19.97 -19.03
CA LEU A 73 -25.06 19.53 -17.81
C LEU A 73 -25.52 18.15 -17.34
N SER A 74 -26.83 17.87 -17.37
CA SER A 74 -27.35 16.55 -16.98
C SER A 74 -26.89 15.43 -17.92
N ARG A 75 -26.87 15.68 -19.23
CA ARG A 75 -26.35 14.69 -20.21
C ARG A 75 -24.85 14.48 -20.06
N TRP A 76 -24.10 15.56 -19.83
CA TRP A 76 -22.66 15.48 -19.58
C TRP A 76 -22.37 14.71 -18.30
N LEU A 77 -23.07 14.97 -17.20
CA LEU A 77 -22.91 14.21 -15.96
C LEU A 77 -23.24 12.72 -16.15
N ALA A 78 -24.29 12.39 -16.91
CA ALA A 78 -24.66 11.00 -17.17
C ALA A 78 -23.58 10.22 -17.95
N HIS A 79 -22.88 10.87 -18.90
CA HIS A 79 -21.92 10.20 -19.80
C HIS A 79 -20.44 10.44 -19.45
N GLY A 80 -20.13 11.58 -18.84
CA GLY A 80 -18.79 12.07 -18.54
C GLY A 80 -18.25 11.67 -17.18
N TRP A 81 -19.09 11.24 -16.23
CA TRP A 81 -18.64 10.93 -14.86
C TRP A 81 -17.51 9.90 -14.77
N PRO A 82 -17.42 8.82 -15.57
CA PRO A 82 -16.31 7.88 -15.47
C PRO A 82 -14.98 8.53 -15.84
N TRP A 83 -15.01 9.42 -16.84
CA TRP A 83 -13.85 10.16 -17.30
C TRP A 83 -13.42 11.23 -16.28
N ALA A 84 -14.38 11.92 -15.67
CA ALA A 84 -14.08 12.86 -14.60
C ALA A 84 -13.39 12.18 -13.40
N VAL A 85 -13.90 11.02 -12.96
CA VAL A 85 -13.26 10.24 -11.89
C VAL A 85 -11.87 9.75 -12.30
N LEU A 86 -11.73 9.26 -13.54
CA LEU A 86 -10.42 8.83 -14.05
C LEU A 86 -9.42 10.00 -14.07
N LEU A 87 -9.83 11.17 -14.58
CA LEU A 87 -8.96 12.36 -14.65
C LEU A 87 -8.53 12.83 -13.25
N LEU A 88 -9.45 12.84 -12.28
CA LEU A 88 -9.12 13.18 -10.90
C LEU A 88 -8.11 12.19 -10.30
N ALA A 89 -8.33 10.88 -10.50
CA ALA A 89 -7.40 9.85 -10.04
C ALA A 89 -6.02 9.95 -10.72
N MET A 90 -5.99 10.16 -12.04
CA MET A 90 -4.74 10.36 -12.79
C MET A 90 -4.04 11.66 -12.40
N GLY A 91 -4.78 12.71 -11.99
CA GLY A 91 -4.21 13.95 -11.46
C GLY A 91 -3.40 13.72 -10.19
N VAL A 92 -3.92 12.91 -9.27
CA VAL A 92 -3.16 12.44 -8.09
C VAL A 92 -1.94 11.61 -8.52
N GLY A 93 -2.12 10.73 -9.51
CA GLY A 93 -1.02 9.95 -10.08
C GLY A 93 0.12 10.82 -10.61
N ALA A 94 -0.23 11.84 -11.41
CA ALA A 94 0.71 12.79 -12.00
C ALA A 94 1.37 13.69 -10.95
N TRP A 95 0.65 14.10 -9.90
CA TRP A 95 1.21 14.89 -8.80
C TRP A 95 2.43 14.19 -8.17
N HIS A 96 2.33 12.91 -7.81
CA HIS A 96 3.44 12.18 -7.19
C HIS A 96 4.67 12.01 -8.12
N LEU A 97 4.52 12.18 -9.44
CA LEU A 97 5.64 12.13 -10.38
C LEU A 97 6.47 13.42 -10.39
N VAL A 98 5.89 14.52 -9.92
CA VAL A 98 6.53 15.85 -9.94
C VAL A 98 6.79 16.43 -8.54
N ASP A 99 6.11 15.90 -7.51
CA ASP A 99 6.22 16.37 -6.14
C ASP A 99 7.45 15.79 -5.43
N PHE A 100 8.56 16.52 -5.47
CA PHE A 100 9.73 16.22 -4.67
C PHE A 100 9.53 16.79 -3.25
N PRO A 101 9.54 15.93 -2.21
CA PRO A 101 9.38 16.40 -0.84
C PRO A 101 10.48 17.40 -0.49
N ASN A 102 10.07 18.59 -0.05
CA ASN A 102 10.96 19.63 0.49
C ASN A 102 10.83 19.76 2.02
N ASP A 103 10.31 18.72 2.69
CA ASP A 103 10.16 18.66 4.13
C ASP A 103 11.50 18.83 4.87
N VAL A 104 11.50 19.62 5.94
CA VAL A 104 12.64 19.71 6.86
C VAL A 104 12.61 18.48 7.75
N ASP A 105 13.77 17.88 8.03
CA ASP A 105 13.81 16.81 9.03
C ASP A 105 13.53 17.42 10.41
N GLN A 106 12.43 17.01 11.05
CA GLN A 106 12.06 17.58 12.34
C GLN A 106 13.08 17.27 13.44
N GLU A 107 13.81 16.15 13.32
CA GLU A 107 14.83 15.75 14.28
C GLU A 107 16.17 16.45 14.02
N PHE A 108 16.46 16.75 12.75
CA PHE A 108 17.72 17.37 12.31
C PHE A 108 17.45 18.51 11.30
N PRO A 109 16.80 19.60 11.72
CA PRO A 109 16.33 20.63 10.80
C PRO A 109 17.46 21.36 10.06
N GLU A 110 18.66 21.36 10.63
CA GLU A 110 19.87 21.96 10.06
C GLU A 110 20.55 21.08 9.01
N VAL A 111 20.26 19.77 8.98
CA VAL A 111 20.86 18.85 8.01
C VAL A 111 20.12 18.94 6.68
N VAL A 112 20.82 19.41 5.64
CA VAL A 112 20.28 19.47 4.28
C VAL A 112 20.17 18.07 3.70
N ARG A 113 19.00 17.76 3.13
CA ARG A 113 18.70 16.43 2.56
C ARG A 113 18.46 16.54 1.06
N PRO A 114 19.52 16.44 0.21
CA PRO A 114 19.33 16.38 -1.23
C PRO A 114 18.61 15.08 -1.63
N THR A 115 17.96 15.08 -2.80
CA THR A 115 17.39 13.88 -3.41
C THR A 115 18.36 13.36 -4.48
N PHE A 116 18.72 12.09 -4.42
CA PHE A 116 19.63 11.43 -5.37
C PHE A 116 18.92 10.59 -6.44
N SER A 117 17.64 10.35 -6.24
CA SER A 117 16.76 9.64 -7.17
C SER A 117 16.29 10.55 -8.30
N ALA A 118 16.25 10.00 -9.52
CA ALA A 118 15.78 10.71 -10.72
C ALA A 118 14.26 11.04 -10.70
N PHE A 119 13.50 10.40 -9.81
CA PHE A 119 12.06 10.59 -9.63
C PHE A 119 11.78 10.83 -8.15
N PRO A 120 10.64 11.45 -7.79
CA PRO A 120 10.26 11.59 -6.40
C PRO A 120 10.28 10.24 -5.67
N PRO A 121 10.88 10.15 -4.47
CA PRO A 121 10.96 8.89 -3.73
C PRO A 121 9.60 8.18 -3.57
N ALA A 122 8.51 8.92 -3.34
CA ALA A 122 7.17 8.37 -3.21
C ALA A 122 6.72 7.54 -4.44
N THR A 123 7.18 7.89 -5.64
CA THR A 123 6.89 7.14 -6.88
C THR A 123 7.44 5.71 -6.81
N TYR A 124 8.64 5.52 -6.25
CA TYR A 124 9.24 4.19 -6.11
C TYR A 124 8.46 3.31 -5.13
N ARG A 125 8.03 3.91 -4.02
CA ARG A 125 7.25 3.21 -3.01
C ARG A 125 5.85 2.85 -3.50
N LEU A 126 5.15 3.76 -4.14
CA LEU A 126 3.85 3.45 -4.72
C LEU A 126 3.94 2.45 -5.89
N ALA A 127 5.11 2.34 -6.53
CA ALA A 127 5.37 1.31 -7.53
C ALA A 127 5.75 -0.06 -6.93
N GLU A 128 5.90 -0.17 -5.61
CA GLU A 128 6.34 -1.38 -4.93
C GLU A 128 5.21 -2.45 -5.00
N PRO A 129 5.31 -3.55 -5.79
CA PRO A 129 4.28 -4.59 -5.99
C PRO A 129 3.09 -4.65 -5.01
N GLY A 130 2.88 -5.59 -4.11
CA GLY A 130 1.67 -5.64 -3.22
C GLY A 130 1.37 -4.47 -2.25
N ASP A 131 1.85 -3.24 -2.52
CA ASP A 131 1.49 -2.01 -1.80
C ASP A 131 0.18 -1.38 -2.32
N THR A 132 0.03 -0.08 -2.11
CA THR A 132 -1.24 0.66 -2.16
C THR A 132 -1.89 0.62 -3.54
N LEU A 133 -1.14 0.81 -4.63
CA LEU A 133 -1.72 0.81 -5.98
C LEU A 133 -2.26 -0.57 -6.39
N ASP A 134 -1.55 -1.65 -6.07
CA ASP A 134 -2.00 -3.01 -6.38
C ASP A 134 -3.23 -3.39 -5.52
N ARG A 135 -3.32 -2.90 -4.26
CA ARG A 135 -4.54 -3.02 -3.45
C ARG A 135 -5.73 -2.27 -4.04
N VAL A 136 -5.55 -1.03 -4.50
CA VAL A 136 -6.60 -0.26 -5.19
C VAL A 136 -7.09 -1.00 -6.44
N ALA A 137 -6.16 -1.50 -7.25
CA ALA A 137 -6.50 -2.31 -8.42
C ALA A 137 -7.27 -3.58 -8.04
N MET A 138 -6.86 -4.26 -6.96
CA MET A 138 -7.55 -5.43 -6.43
C MET A 138 -8.97 -5.12 -5.92
N TYR A 139 -9.21 -3.96 -5.29
CA TYR A 139 -10.55 -3.53 -4.90
C TYR A 139 -11.44 -3.32 -6.14
N LEU A 140 -10.94 -2.64 -7.17
CA LEU A 140 -11.66 -2.43 -8.42
C LEU A 140 -11.95 -3.75 -9.16
N ALA A 141 -10.98 -4.66 -9.20
CA ALA A 141 -11.17 -5.98 -9.80
C ALA A 141 -12.21 -6.81 -9.02
N SER A 142 -12.21 -6.75 -7.69
CA SER A 142 -13.22 -7.40 -6.86
C SER A 142 -14.63 -6.85 -7.14
N ALA A 143 -14.77 -5.53 -7.31
CA ALA A 143 -16.02 -4.89 -7.71
C ALA A 143 -16.45 -5.31 -9.13
N CYS A 144 -15.49 -5.47 -10.05
CA CYS A 144 -15.76 -6.00 -11.39
C CYS A 144 -16.35 -7.41 -11.33
N VAL A 145 -15.78 -8.30 -10.50
CA VAL A 145 -16.28 -9.68 -10.33
C VAL A 145 -17.70 -9.67 -9.76
N ALA A 146 -17.97 -8.87 -8.73
CA ALA A 146 -19.29 -8.78 -8.12
C ALA A 146 -20.35 -8.25 -9.12
N VAL A 147 -20.06 -7.17 -9.84
CA VAL A 147 -20.96 -6.59 -10.85
C VAL A 147 -21.18 -7.56 -12.01
N ALA A 148 -20.13 -8.24 -12.48
CA ALA A 148 -20.25 -9.22 -13.56
C ALA A 148 -21.10 -10.43 -13.14
N GLY A 149 -20.91 -10.93 -11.92
CA GLY A 149 -21.73 -12.01 -11.34
C GLY A 149 -23.21 -11.63 -11.25
N VAL A 150 -23.51 -10.43 -10.75
CA VAL A 150 -24.88 -9.89 -10.72
C VAL A 150 -25.48 -9.80 -12.13
N GLY A 151 -24.69 -9.32 -13.11
CA GLY A 151 -25.11 -9.24 -14.50
C GLY A 151 -25.42 -10.60 -15.13
N ALA A 152 -24.58 -11.61 -14.87
CA ALA A 152 -24.75 -12.98 -15.33
C ALA A 152 -26.02 -13.63 -14.76
N ILE A 153 -26.21 -13.56 -13.44
CA ILE A 153 -27.39 -14.12 -12.75
C ILE A 153 -28.67 -13.49 -13.30
N ARG A 154 -28.69 -12.17 -13.50
CA ARG A 154 -29.91 -11.43 -13.84
C ARG A 154 -30.32 -11.51 -15.30
N ARG A 155 -29.41 -11.89 -16.19
CA ARG A 155 -29.69 -12.07 -17.63
C ARG A 155 -29.99 -13.53 -17.99
N GLY A 156 -29.70 -14.48 -17.10
CA GLY A 156 -29.93 -15.90 -17.33
C GLY A 156 -29.22 -16.38 -18.61
N PRO A 157 -29.87 -17.23 -19.45
CA PRO A 157 -29.29 -17.72 -20.70
C PRO A 157 -28.89 -16.62 -21.70
N ALA A 158 -29.57 -15.46 -21.67
CA ALA A 158 -29.24 -14.31 -22.51
C ALA A 158 -28.02 -13.51 -21.97
N GLY A 159 -27.44 -13.96 -20.86
CA GLY A 159 -26.30 -13.36 -20.17
C GLY A 159 -24.95 -13.91 -20.59
N SER A 160 -24.84 -14.63 -21.71
CA SER A 160 -23.60 -15.28 -22.13
C SER A 160 -22.38 -14.34 -22.12
N LEU A 161 -22.51 -13.10 -22.62
CA LEU A 161 -21.42 -12.11 -22.58
C LEU A 161 -21.07 -11.61 -21.17
N TRP A 162 -21.97 -11.71 -20.20
CA TRP A 162 -21.64 -11.43 -18.79
C TRP A 162 -20.76 -12.52 -18.19
N ILE A 163 -20.85 -13.75 -18.67
CA ILE A 163 -19.92 -14.83 -18.29
C ILE A 163 -18.50 -14.50 -18.80
N SER A 164 -18.38 -13.98 -20.04
CA SER A 164 -17.08 -13.48 -20.52
C SER A 164 -16.56 -12.30 -19.70
N GLY A 165 -17.43 -11.36 -19.33
CA GLY A 165 -17.09 -10.26 -18.44
C GLY A 165 -16.63 -10.75 -17.05
N LEU A 166 -17.27 -11.79 -16.52
CA LEU A 166 -16.89 -12.43 -15.27
C LEU A 166 -15.53 -13.12 -15.38
N GLY A 167 -15.26 -13.84 -16.46
CA GLY A 167 -13.96 -14.45 -16.74
C GLY A 167 -12.83 -13.40 -16.79
N LEU A 168 -13.04 -12.30 -17.51
CA LEU A 168 -12.09 -11.18 -17.54
C LEU A 168 -11.88 -10.56 -16.16
N ALA A 169 -12.95 -10.37 -15.37
CA ALA A 169 -12.87 -9.82 -14.03
C ALA A 169 -12.11 -10.75 -13.06
N LEU A 170 -12.32 -12.08 -13.15
CA LEU A 170 -11.59 -13.07 -12.37
C LEU A 170 -10.10 -13.10 -12.75
N ALA A 171 -9.79 -13.03 -14.06
CA ALA A 171 -8.41 -12.94 -14.53
C ALA A 171 -7.69 -11.70 -13.95
N ALA A 172 -8.36 -10.55 -13.97
CA ALA A 172 -7.86 -9.30 -13.42
C ALA A 172 -7.74 -9.32 -11.89
N PHE A 173 -8.71 -9.91 -11.18
CA PHE A 173 -8.65 -10.10 -9.73
C PHE A 173 -7.44 -10.93 -9.34
N TRP A 174 -7.23 -12.08 -9.99
CA TRP A 174 -6.06 -12.91 -9.72
C TRP A 174 -4.76 -12.18 -10.05
N PHE A 175 -4.70 -11.46 -11.17
CA PHE A 175 -3.52 -10.68 -11.55
C PHE A 175 -3.16 -9.60 -10.52
N THR A 176 -4.17 -8.90 -9.96
CA THR A 176 -3.96 -7.82 -8.98
C THR A 176 -3.69 -8.33 -7.55
N ALA A 177 -4.30 -9.47 -7.17
CA ALA A 177 -4.03 -10.13 -5.90
C ALA A 177 -2.64 -10.80 -5.85
N ASN A 178 -2.03 -11.07 -7.02
CA ASN A 178 -0.72 -11.69 -7.16
C ASN A 178 0.28 -10.71 -7.78
N PRO A 179 0.70 -9.68 -7.02
CA PRO A 179 1.61 -8.66 -7.51
C PRO A 179 2.96 -9.30 -7.90
N TRP A 180 3.51 -8.87 -9.03
CA TRP A 180 4.76 -9.38 -9.59
C TRP A 180 5.63 -8.23 -10.11
N PRO A 181 6.97 -8.33 -10.06
CA PRO A 181 7.75 -9.38 -9.40
C PRO A 181 7.60 -9.35 -7.87
N THR A 182 7.86 -10.48 -7.22
CA THR A 182 8.13 -10.50 -5.78
C THR A 182 9.52 -9.89 -5.55
N PHE A 183 9.72 -9.18 -4.43
CA PHE A 183 11.00 -8.53 -4.14
C PHE A 183 12.01 -9.45 -3.48
N ASP A 184 11.57 -10.63 -3.06
CA ASP A 184 12.36 -11.62 -2.37
C ASP A 184 12.78 -12.78 -3.28
N GLY A 185 12.61 -12.63 -4.61
CA GLY A 185 12.98 -13.65 -5.60
C GLY A 185 12.01 -14.84 -5.68
N TRP A 186 10.96 -14.88 -4.85
CA TRP A 186 10.05 -16.03 -4.81
C TRP A 186 9.07 -16.06 -6.01
N HIS A 187 8.94 -17.19 -6.70
CA HIS A 187 8.11 -17.36 -7.90
C HIS A 187 6.62 -16.92 -7.80
N GLY A 188 6.06 -16.77 -6.60
CA GLY A 188 4.69 -16.28 -6.42
C GLY A 188 3.58 -17.31 -6.73
N LEU A 189 2.32 -16.86 -6.79
CA LEU A 189 1.14 -17.65 -7.24
C LEU A 189 0.46 -17.03 -8.49
N GLY A 190 1.06 -16.01 -9.11
CA GLY A 190 0.44 -15.30 -10.24
C GLY A 190 0.41 -16.13 -11.53
N TRP A 191 -0.29 -15.62 -12.56
CA TRP A 191 -0.38 -16.28 -13.88
C TRP A 191 0.99 -16.61 -14.50
N ARG A 192 2.02 -15.83 -14.17
CA ARG A 192 3.38 -15.99 -14.69
C ARG A 192 4.08 -17.26 -14.22
N VAL A 193 3.65 -17.80 -13.08
CA VAL A 193 4.16 -19.06 -12.52
C VAL A 193 4.10 -20.20 -13.53
N ILE A 194 3.11 -20.19 -14.45
CA ILE A 194 2.99 -21.21 -15.51
C ILE A 194 4.30 -21.35 -16.31
N GLY A 195 4.96 -20.23 -16.62
CA GLY A 195 6.21 -20.18 -17.39
C GLY A 195 7.48 -20.17 -16.54
N ASP A 196 7.37 -20.10 -15.22
CA ASP A 196 8.51 -20.06 -14.31
C ASP A 196 9.10 -21.47 -14.13
N ALA A 197 10.37 -21.63 -14.47
CA ALA A 197 11.05 -22.92 -14.37
C ALA A 197 11.41 -23.29 -12.92
N GLU A 198 11.55 -22.30 -12.03
CA GLU A 198 11.89 -22.49 -10.62
C GLU A 198 10.65 -22.83 -9.78
N ALA A 199 9.45 -22.58 -10.29
CA ALA A 199 8.21 -22.90 -9.62
C ALA A 199 7.92 -24.42 -9.60
N PRO A 200 7.37 -24.96 -8.49
CA PRO A 200 6.99 -26.37 -8.41
C PRO A 200 6.00 -26.78 -9.52
N ALA A 201 6.25 -27.92 -10.18
CA ALA A 201 5.43 -28.39 -11.31
C ALA A 201 3.92 -28.50 -10.98
N ALA A 202 3.59 -28.95 -9.77
CA ALA A 202 2.21 -29.03 -9.31
C ALA A 202 1.53 -27.65 -9.25
N LEU A 203 2.25 -26.62 -8.79
CA LEU A 203 1.74 -25.26 -8.76
C LEU A 203 1.54 -24.72 -10.18
N ARG A 204 2.52 -24.93 -11.07
CA ARG A 204 2.43 -24.53 -12.48
C ARG A 204 1.22 -25.16 -13.17
N ALA A 205 1.00 -26.46 -12.96
CA ALA A 205 -0.13 -27.20 -13.50
C ALA A 205 -1.47 -26.68 -12.94
N ALA A 206 -1.55 -26.42 -11.64
CA ALA A 206 -2.76 -25.88 -11.01
C ALA A 206 -3.13 -24.49 -11.54
N VAL A 207 -2.15 -23.57 -11.62
CA VAL A 207 -2.37 -22.22 -12.18
C VAL A 207 -2.68 -22.30 -13.68
N GLY A 208 -2.05 -23.20 -14.42
CA GLY A 208 -2.33 -23.46 -15.82
C GLY A 208 -3.77 -23.94 -16.07
N LEU A 209 -4.25 -24.90 -15.28
CA LEU A 209 -5.63 -25.38 -15.34
C LEU A 209 -6.62 -24.25 -15.02
N ALA A 210 -6.35 -23.45 -13.99
CA ALA A 210 -7.17 -22.28 -13.66
C ALA A 210 -7.22 -21.28 -14.83
N ALA A 211 -6.09 -21.02 -15.48
CA ALA A 211 -6.03 -20.14 -16.65
C ALA A 211 -6.86 -20.67 -17.83
N VAL A 212 -6.83 -21.99 -18.09
CA VAL A 212 -7.66 -22.64 -19.12
C VAL A 212 -9.15 -22.47 -18.82
N ILE A 213 -9.57 -22.69 -17.57
CA ILE A 213 -10.98 -22.52 -17.15
C ILE A 213 -11.43 -21.07 -17.36
N VAL A 214 -10.65 -20.11 -16.90
CA VAL A 214 -10.95 -18.68 -17.07
C VAL A 214 -10.96 -18.30 -18.56
N GLY A 215 -10.03 -18.82 -19.35
CA GLY A 215 -10.01 -18.64 -20.81
C GLY A 215 -11.27 -19.20 -21.48
N ALA A 216 -11.74 -20.37 -21.08
CA ALA A 216 -12.98 -20.96 -21.59
C ALA A 216 -14.22 -20.13 -21.23
N MET A 217 -14.29 -19.60 -20.01
CA MET A 217 -15.35 -18.66 -19.59
C MET A 217 -15.41 -17.42 -20.48
N ILE A 218 -14.26 -16.97 -21.01
CA ILE A 218 -14.18 -15.82 -21.92
C ILE A 218 -14.57 -16.22 -23.34
N ALA A 219 -13.93 -17.27 -23.88
CA ALA A 219 -13.99 -17.61 -25.30
C ALA A 219 -15.30 -18.27 -25.71
N VAL A 220 -15.84 -19.21 -24.92
CA VAL A 220 -17.02 -20.00 -25.30
C VAL A 220 -18.27 -19.12 -25.50
N PRO A 221 -18.61 -18.17 -24.60
CA PRO A 221 -19.77 -17.30 -24.81
C PRO A 221 -19.61 -16.35 -26.01
N ILE A 222 -18.38 -15.90 -26.30
CA ILE A 222 -18.08 -15.08 -27.48
C ILE A 222 -18.25 -15.91 -28.77
N ALA A 223 -17.72 -17.14 -28.79
CA ALA A 223 -17.79 -18.03 -29.93
C ALA A 223 -19.25 -18.43 -30.26
N THR A 224 -20.02 -18.82 -29.24
CA THR A 224 -21.44 -19.17 -29.37
C THR A 224 -22.31 -17.96 -29.74
N GLY A 225 -21.94 -16.75 -29.27
CA GLY A 225 -22.61 -15.49 -29.56
C GLY A 225 -22.16 -14.78 -30.84
N ARG A 226 -21.25 -15.36 -31.65
CA ARG A 226 -20.57 -14.65 -32.75
C ARG A 226 -21.53 -14.02 -33.76
N ARG A 227 -22.68 -14.65 -34.04
CA ARG A 227 -23.70 -14.13 -34.97
C ARG A 227 -24.37 -12.83 -34.46
N ALA A 228 -24.50 -12.68 -33.15
CA ALA A 228 -25.11 -11.50 -32.53
C ALA A 228 -24.10 -10.36 -32.27
N LEU A 229 -22.79 -10.63 -32.43
CA LEU A 229 -21.73 -9.70 -32.08
C LEU A 229 -21.81 -8.35 -32.83
N PRO A 230 -22.13 -8.28 -34.14
CA PRO A 230 -22.27 -6.99 -34.84
C PRO A 230 -23.36 -6.10 -34.22
N LEU A 231 -24.49 -6.69 -33.83
CA LEU A 231 -25.59 -5.97 -33.17
C LEU A 231 -25.19 -5.50 -31.78
N VAL A 232 -24.48 -6.33 -31.02
CA VAL A 232 -23.94 -5.96 -29.70
C VAL A 232 -22.95 -4.81 -29.84
N ILE A 233 -22.02 -4.86 -30.79
CA ILE A 233 -21.05 -3.79 -31.06
C ILE A 233 -21.77 -2.50 -31.43
N ALA A 234 -22.75 -2.55 -32.34
CA ALA A 234 -23.52 -1.38 -32.73
C ALA A 234 -24.24 -0.73 -31.54
N ARG A 235 -24.84 -1.54 -30.65
CA ARG A 235 -25.47 -1.07 -29.42
C ARG A 235 -24.47 -0.46 -28.44
N VAL A 236 -23.34 -1.13 -28.22
CA VAL A 236 -22.27 -0.67 -27.32
C VAL A 236 -21.67 0.66 -27.80
N ARG A 237 -21.54 0.87 -29.12
CA ARG A 237 -21.13 2.14 -29.72
C ARG A 237 -22.16 3.24 -29.49
N ARG A 238 -23.44 2.97 -29.76
CA ARG A 238 -24.54 3.93 -29.58
C ARG A 238 -24.65 4.43 -28.13
N ASP A 239 -24.44 3.53 -27.17
CA ASP A 239 -24.57 3.83 -25.74
C ASP A 239 -23.29 4.43 -25.14
N GLY A 240 -22.26 4.72 -25.96
CA GLY A 240 -20.96 5.25 -25.50
C GLY A 240 -20.14 4.29 -24.62
N ARG A 241 -20.55 3.02 -24.50
CA ARG A 241 -19.82 1.99 -23.74
C ARG A 241 -18.59 1.48 -24.49
N GLY A 242 -18.61 1.57 -25.83
CA GLY A 242 -17.50 1.11 -26.68
C GLY A 242 -16.21 1.86 -26.46
N THR A 243 -16.28 3.18 -26.22
CA THR A 243 -15.09 3.99 -25.92
C THR A 243 -14.50 3.63 -24.56
N LEU A 244 -15.33 3.44 -23.53
CA LEU A 244 -14.87 2.98 -22.21
C LEU A 244 -14.15 1.63 -22.30
N LEU A 245 -14.74 0.65 -22.98
CA LEU A 245 -14.16 -0.69 -23.13
C LEU A 245 -12.89 -0.68 -23.98
N GLY A 246 -12.87 0.10 -25.06
CA GLY A 246 -11.68 0.25 -25.91
C GLY A 246 -10.51 0.87 -25.16
N THR A 247 -10.74 1.98 -24.45
CA THR A 247 -9.69 2.61 -23.63
C THR A 247 -9.28 1.72 -22.46
N ALA A 248 -10.21 1.04 -21.80
CA ALA A 248 -9.89 0.07 -20.76
C ALA A 248 -8.94 -1.02 -21.26
N ALA A 249 -9.23 -1.58 -22.43
CA ALA A 249 -8.40 -2.62 -23.05
C ALA A 249 -6.97 -2.10 -23.36
N VAL A 250 -6.85 -0.88 -23.89
CA VAL A 250 -5.55 -0.26 -24.16
C VAL A 250 -4.75 -0.05 -22.86
N LEU A 251 -5.38 0.51 -21.82
CA LEU A 251 -4.70 0.76 -20.54
C LEU A 251 -4.27 -0.54 -19.84
N ILE A 252 -5.10 -1.57 -19.89
CA ILE A 252 -4.74 -2.91 -19.38
C ILE A 252 -3.61 -3.51 -20.21
N ALA A 253 -3.64 -3.37 -21.54
CA ALA A 253 -2.56 -3.84 -22.41
C ALA A 253 -1.23 -3.13 -22.10
N VAL A 254 -1.25 -1.83 -21.82
CA VAL A 254 -0.06 -1.09 -21.35
C VAL A 254 0.49 -1.72 -20.06
N ARG A 255 -0.36 -2.09 -19.10
CA ARG A 255 0.10 -2.80 -17.90
C ARG A 255 0.69 -4.17 -18.21
N LEU A 256 0.07 -4.93 -19.11
CA LEU A 256 0.55 -6.27 -19.48
C LEU A 256 1.87 -6.20 -20.26
N ALA A 257 2.09 -5.15 -21.04
CA ALA A 257 3.29 -4.93 -21.85
C ALA A 257 4.48 -4.35 -21.07
N GLY A 258 4.24 -3.53 -20.03
CA GLY A 258 5.29 -2.91 -19.21
C GLY A 258 5.97 -3.87 -18.22
N TRP A 259 6.39 -5.03 -18.71
CA TRP A 259 6.96 -6.11 -17.89
C TRP A 259 8.44 -6.36 -18.22
N PRO A 260 9.31 -6.62 -17.21
CA PRO A 260 9.14 -6.38 -15.77
C PRO A 260 9.57 -4.96 -15.38
N GLU A 261 8.68 -4.18 -14.76
CA GLU A 261 9.03 -2.84 -14.29
C GLU A 261 8.95 -2.75 -12.76
N VAL A 262 10.12 -2.85 -12.14
CA VAL A 262 10.37 -2.38 -10.77
C VAL A 262 10.71 -0.90 -10.83
N GLY A 263 10.25 -0.10 -9.86
CA GLY A 263 10.57 1.32 -9.79
C GLY A 263 9.64 2.21 -10.66
N PRO A 264 10.10 3.39 -11.10
CA PRO A 264 9.26 4.45 -11.65
C PRO A 264 8.48 4.09 -12.92
N PRO A 265 9.02 3.30 -13.87
CA PRO A 265 8.21 2.83 -15.00
C PRO A 265 6.97 2.05 -14.52
N GLY A 266 7.15 1.20 -13.52
CA GLY A 266 6.10 0.38 -12.92
C GLY A 266 5.02 1.19 -12.21
N TYR A 267 5.28 2.44 -11.85
CA TYR A 267 4.29 3.36 -11.29
C TYR A 267 3.21 3.71 -12.31
N GLY A 268 3.63 4.15 -13.50
CA GLY A 268 2.72 4.56 -14.57
C GLY A 268 1.86 3.40 -15.07
N THR A 269 2.46 2.22 -15.24
CA THR A 269 1.72 1.04 -15.70
C THR A 269 0.69 0.54 -14.68
N ARG A 270 0.93 0.71 -13.37
CA ARG A 270 -0.08 0.44 -12.32
C ARG A 270 -1.24 1.41 -12.34
N TRP A 271 -0.98 2.71 -12.55
CA TRP A 271 -2.06 3.68 -12.75
C TRP A 271 -2.87 3.39 -14.02
N ALA A 272 -2.22 2.94 -15.10
CA ALA A 272 -2.92 2.46 -16.29
C ALA A 272 -3.86 1.28 -15.94
N LEU A 273 -3.41 0.31 -15.15
CA LEU A 273 -4.26 -0.79 -14.69
C LEU A 273 -5.47 -0.31 -13.89
N ILE A 274 -5.26 0.57 -12.89
CA ILE A 274 -6.33 1.16 -12.08
C ILE A 274 -7.35 1.87 -12.99
N GLY A 275 -6.88 2.69 -13.93
CA GLY A 275 -7.73 3.39 -14.88
C GLY A 275 -8.49 2.43 -15.80
N GLY A 276 -7.83 1.38 -16.29
CA GLY A 276 -8.44 0.35 -17.13
C GLY A 276 -9.54 -0.41 -16.40
N LEU A 277 -9.30 -0.84 -15.17
CA LEU A 277 -10.29 -1.53 -14.34
C LEU A 277 -11.47 -0.62 -13.98
N TRP A 278 -11.21 0.66 -13.69
CA TRP A 278 -12.25 1.64 -13.44
C TRP A 278 -13.17 1.85 -14.65
N LEU A 279 -12.61 2.03 -15.84
CA LEU A 279 -13.39 2.20 -17.07
C LEU A 279 -14.17 0.92 -17.43
N PHE A 280 -13.57 -0.25 -17.20
CA PHE A 280 -14.25 -1.54 -17.37
C PHE A 280 -15.43 -1.70 -16.40
N LEU A 281 -15.23 -1.42 -15.11
CA LEU A 281 -16.29 -1.40 -14.09
C LEU A 281 -17.42 -0.44 -14.48
N SER A 282 -17.07 0.78 -14.88
CA SER A 282 -18.03 1.80 -15.30
C SER A 282 -18.86 1.37 -16.51
N ALA A 283 -18.25 0.71 -17.49
CA ALA A 283 -18.94 0.15 -18.65
C ALA A 283 -19.93 -0.97 -18.24
N MET A 284 -19.55 -1.82 -17.28
CA MET A 284 -20.43 -2.85 -16.73
C MET A 284 -21.59 -2.26 -15.92
N LEU A 285 -21.32 -1.28 -15.06
CA LEU A 285 -22.37 -0.59 -14.29
C LEU A 285 -23.43 0.03 -15.20
N ARG A 286 -23.01 0.61 -16.34
CA ARG A 286 -23.94 1.12 -17.38
C ARG A 286 -24.68 0.01 -18.14
N ALA A 287 -24.10 -1.18 -18.22
CA ALA A 287 -24.69 -2.32 -18.90
C ALA A 287 -25.65 -3.14 -18.01
N LEU A 288 -25.62 -2.90 -16.68
CA LEU A 288 -26.40 -3.66 -15.71
C LEU A 288 -27.88 -3.68 -16.08
N PRO A 289 -28.56 -4.84 -15.99
CA PRO A 289 -30.00 -4.91 -16.20
C PRO A 289 -30.76 -4.01 -15.20
N PRO A 290 -32.03 -3.65 -15.46
CA PRO A 290 -32.89 -2.96 -14.50
C PRO A 290 -33.26 -3.87 -13.33
N TRP A 291 -33.22 -3.34 -12.11
CA TRP A 291 -33.42 -4.13 -10.88
C TRP A 291 -34.76 -4.86 -10.87
N PRO A 292 -34.85 -6.07 -10.30
CA PRO A 292 -36.12 -6.78 -10.19
C PRO A 292 -37.14 -5.92 -9.41
N PRO A 293 -38.44 -5.98 -9.76
CA PRO A 293 -39.44 -5.13 -9.11
C PRO A 293 -39.60 -5.47 -7.61
N ARG A 294 -39.46 -6.75 -7.25
CA ARG A 294 -39.62 -7.25 -5.89
C ARG A 294 -38.51 -6.72 -4.98
N ARG A 295 -38.88 -5.97 -3.92
CA ARG A 295 -37.94 -5.36 -2.95
C ARG A 295 -37.02 -6.41 -2.30
N LEU A 296 -37.56 -7.54 -1.86
CA LEU A 296 -36.78 -8.61 -1.24
C LEU A 296 -35.70 -9.18 -2.17
N ALA A 297 -36.03 -9.42 -3.45
CA ALA A 297 -35.06 -9.90 -4.42
C ALA A 297 -33.93 -8.87 -4.66
N ARG A 298 -34.25 -7.57 -4.67
CA ARG A 298 -33.24 -6.51 -4.76
C ARG A 298 -32.29 -6.51 -3.57
N LEU A 299 -32.85 -6.58 -2.35
CA LEU A 299 -32.07 -6.62 -1.12
C LEU A 299 -31.18 -7.87 -1.06
N ALA A 300 -31.73 -9.04 -1.41
CA ALA A 300 -30.97 -10.29 -1.42
C ALA A 300 -29.81 -10.26 -2.43
N ILE A 301 -30.05 -9.80 -3.67
CA ILE A 301 -28.99 -9.67 -4.68
C ILE A 301 -27.94 -8.64 -4.24
N GLY A 302 -28.38 -7.50 -3.68
CA GLY A 302 -27.48 -6.46 -3.18
C GLY A 302 -26.60 -6.98 -2.04
N ALA A 303 -27.17 -7.67 -1.06
CA ALA A 303 -26.45 -8.28 0.04
C ALA A 303 -25.48 -9.36 -0.44
N ALA A 304 -25.89 -10.23 -1.37
CA ALA A 304 -25.02 -11.24 -1.96
C ALA A 304 -23.84 -10.62 -2.72
N ALA A 305 -24.07 -9.55 -3.49
CA ALA A 305 -23.01 -8.85 -4.21
C ALA A 305 -22.03 -8.15 -3.26
N ALA A 306 -22.53 -7.53 -2.19
CA ALA A 306 -21.70 -6.92 -1.15
C ALA A 306 -20.88 -7.98 -0.38
N GLY A 307 -21.51 -9.10 -0.01
CA GLY A 307 -20.83 -10.22 0.63
C GLY A 307 -19.74 -10.82 -0.25
N LEU A 308 -20.01 -11.01 -1.55
CA LEU A 308 -19.00 -11.46 -2.52
C LEU A 308 -17.85 -10.47 -2.64
N LEU A 309 -18.13 -9.15 -2.73
CA LEU A 309 -17.10 -8.11 -2.78
C LEU A 309 -16.20 -8.18 -1.54
N VAL A 310 -16.77 -8.19 -0.33
CA VAL A 310 -16.01 -8.28 0.92
C VAL A 310 -15.19 -9.57 0.97
N GLY A 311 -15.80 -10.70 0.61
CA GLY A 311 -15.10 -11.99 0.56
C GLY A 311 -13.89 -11.98 -0.39
N LEU A 312 -14.05 -11.44 -1.60
CA LEU A 312 -12.96 -11.31 -2.56
C LEU A 312 -11.86 -10.37 -2.07
N VAL A 313 -12.22 -9.26 -1.44
CA VAL A 313 -11.25 -8.35 -0.83
C VAL A 313 -10.44 -9.06 0.26
N GLN A 314 -11.10 -9.82 1.15
CA GLN A 314 -10.39 -10.58 2.19
C GLN A 314 -9.47 -11.65 1.59
N VAL A 315 -9.93 -12.37 0.57
CA VAL A 315 -9.09 -13.34 -0.16
C VAL A 315 -7.89 -12.65 -0.80
N GLY A 316 -8.11 -11.54 -1.50
CA GLY A 316 -7.04 -10.80 -2.18
C GLY A 316 -6.01 -10.22 -1.19
N LEU A 317 -6.45 -9.66 -0.06
CA LEU A 317 -5.55 -9.23 1.02
C LEU A 317 -4.76 -10.40 1.61
N GLY A 318 -5.40 -11.56 1.80
CA GLY A 318 -4.72 -12.79 2.24
C GLY A 318 -3.66 -13.28 1.26
N VAL A 319 -3.94 -13.22 -0.04
CA VAL A 319 -2.97 -13.56 -1.10
C VAL A 319 -1.82 -12.54 -1.13
N ILE A 320 -2.11 -11.24 -1.07
CA ILE A 320 -1.06 -10.19 -1.01
C ILE A 320 -0.16 -10.39 0.22
N TRP A 321 -0.74 -10.65 1.38
CA TRP A 321 0.03 -10.97 2.60
C TRP A 321 0.85 -12.25 2.42
N TYR A 322 0.31 -13.29 1.76
CA TYR A 322 1.08 -14.49 1.46
C TYR A 322 2.30 -14.17 0.59
N HIS A 323 2.18 -13.29 -0.42
CA HIS A 323 3.33 -12.83 -1.21
C HIS A 323 4.30 -11.96 -0.41
N ARG A 324 3.82 -11.24 0.61
CA ARG A 324 4.61 -10.32 1.43
C ARG A 324 4.44 -10.62 2.92
N PRO A 325 4.98 -11.76 3.39
CA PRO A 325 4.78 -12.18 4.77
C PRO A 325 5.43 -11.25 5.78
N LEU A 326 6.46 -10.51 5.36
CA LEU A 326 7.15 -9.51 6.14
C LEU A 326 7.05 -8.17 5.39
N GLU A 327 6.76 -7.10 6.11
CA GLU A 327 6.68 -5.78 5.51
C GLU A 327 8.06 -5.37 4.95
N ARG A 328 8.06 -4.87 3.71
CA ARG A 328 9.26 -4.46 2.97
C ARG A 328 10.36 -5.51 2.90
N LEU A 329 9.98 -6.79 2.89
CA LEU A 329 10.90 -7.87 2.58
C LEU A 329 11.47 -7.67 1.18
N ARG A 330 12.78 -7.57 1.09
CA ARG A 330 13.49 -7.41 -0.17
C ARG A 330 14.80 -8.16 -0.13
N GLU A 331 15.04 -8.90 -1.19
CA GLU A 331 16.36 -9.45 -1.49
C GLU A 331 17.22 -8.33 -2.07
N ILE A 332 18.31 -8.01 -1.38
CA ILE A 332 19.27 -7.00 -1.83
C ILE A 332 20.52 -7.63 -2.45
N GLU A 333 20.78 -8.89 -2.11
CA GLU A 333 21.76 -9.73 -2.79
C GLU A 333 21.20 -11.16 -2.95
N PRO A 334 21.02 -11.65 -4.19
CA PRO A 334 20.31 -12.91 -4.45
C PRO A 334 20.80 -14.10 -3.63
N GLY A 335 19.90 -14.72 -2.87
CA GLY A 335 20.15 -15.88 -2.01
C GLY A 335 21.08 -15.61 -0.82
N ARG A 336 21.47 -14.35 -0.57
CA ARG A 336 22.50 -14.01 0.43
C ARG A 336 22.00 -13.04 1.48
N ILE A 337 21.45 -11.91 1.06
CA ILE A 337 21.09 -10.83 2.00
C ILE A 337 19.68 -10.32 1.69
N TYR A 338 18.87 -10.33 2.72
CA TYR A 338 17.50 -9.84 2.73
C TYR A 338 17.36 -8.71 3.75
N ILE A 339 16.51 -7.75 3.44
CA ILE A 339 16.10 -6.70 4.38
C ILE A 339 14.61 -6.77 4.62
N SER A 340 14.15 -6.44 5.84
CA SER A 340 12.72 -6.32 6.13
C SER A 340 12.44 -5.35 7.28
N ALA A 341 11.17 -5.01 7.48
CA ALA A 341 10.70 -4.46 8.74
C ALA A 341 10.70 -5.55 9.82
N MET A 342 10.31 -5.19 11.04
CA MET A 342 10.32 -6.12 12.15
C MET A 342 9.49 -7.36 11.85
N PRO A 343 10.08 -8.55 11.96
CA PRO A 343 9.36 -9.76 11.64
C PRO A 343 8.37 -10.13 12.75
N HIS A 344 7.20 -10.60 12.34
CA HIS A 344 6.22 -11.22 13.22
C HIS A 344 6.21 -12.73 12.98
N GLY A 345 5.90 -13.54 14.00
CA GLY A 345 6.13 -14.99 13.99
C GLY A 345 5.61 -15.72 12.75
N ARG A 346 4.35 -15.51 12.35
CA ARG A 346 3.76 -16.16 11.16
C ARG A 346 4.44 -15.74 9.84
N GLY A 347 4.86 -14.48 9.76
CA GLY A 347 5.52 -13.93 8.58
C GLY A 347 6.94 -14.48 8.46
N LEU A 348 7.66 -14.51 9.58
CA LEU A 348 9.00 -15.06 9.67
C LEU A 348 9.03 -16.55 9.32
N GLU A 349 8.07 -17.34 9.80
CA GLU A 349 7.92 -18.75 9.44
C GLU A 349 7.67 -18.95 7.93
N LEU A 350 6.86 -18.10 7.30
CA LEU A 350 6.65 -18.19 5.86
C LEU A 350 7.90 -17.78 5.07
N ALA A 351 8.55 -16.68 5.46
CA ALA A 351 9.77 -16.20 4.80
C ALA A 351 10.94 -17.19 4.96
N HIS A 352 11.14 -17.75 6.16
CA HIS A 352 12.18 -18.75 6.41
C HIS A 352 11.93 -20.05 5.64
N ARG A 353 10.68 -20.52 5.50
CA ARG A 353 10.38 -21.68 4.64
C ARG A 353 10.72 -21.46 3.17
N ARG A 354 10.75 -20.21 2.70
CA ARG A 354 11.13 -19.85 1.32
C ARG A 354 12.64 -19.73 1.17
N HIS A 355 13.27 -19.05 2.11
CA HIS A 355 14.63 -18.56 1.94
C HIS A 355 15.66 -19.26 2.82
N GLY A 356 15.25 -19.94 3.90
CA GLY A 356 16.14 -20.71 4.76
C GLY A 356 17.15 -19.87 5.54
N PHE A 357 16.74 -18.72 6.09
CA PHE A 357 17.62 -17.81 6.83
C PHE A 357 18.47 -18.53 7.87
N LYS A 358 19.79 -18.27 7.86
CA LYS A 358 20.75 -18.78 8.86
C LYS A 358 21.11 -17.72 9.91
N THR A 359 21.00 -16.45 9.55
CA THR A 359 21.34 -15.32 10.43
C THR A 359 20.22 -14.28 10.41
N ILE A 360 19.90 -13.72 11.58
CA ILE A 360 19.01 -12.56 11.72
C ILE A 360 19.79 -11.47 12.46
N ILE A 361 19.82 -10.27 11.86
CA ILE A 361 20.46 -9.08 12.41
C ILE A 361 19.38 -8.05 12.75
N ASN A 362 19.16 -7.83 14.04
CA ASN A 362 18.23 -6.82 14.55
C ASN A 362 18.97 -5.50 14.84
N LEU A 363 18.75 -4.52 13.98
CA LEU A 363 19.34 -3.18 14.10
C LEU A 363 18.54 -2.25 15.05
N PHE A 364 17.49 -2.72 15.74
CA PHE A 364 16.84 -1.95 16.82
C PHE A 364 17.08 -2.55 18.19
N GLN A 365 17.10 -1.65 19.17
CA GLN A 365 16.97 -2.02 20.58
C GLN A 365 15.48 -2.12 20.88
N GLU A 366 14.88 -3.27 20.52
CA GLU A 366 13.46 -3.57 20.72
C GLU A 366 13.09 -3.88 22.18
N ASP A 367 14.01 -3.70 23.14
CA ASP A 367 13.88 -4.07 24.55
C ASP A 367 14.05 -2.89 25.52
N LEU A 368 14.27 -1.68 25.00
CA LEU A 368 14.31 -0.47 25.82
C LEU A 368 12.95 -0.24 26.52
N PRO A 369 12.94 0.21 27.79
CA PRO A 369 11.72 0.58 28.48
C PRO A 369 10.86 1.56 27.67
N GLY A 370 9.58 1.23 27.48
CA GLY A 370 8.62 2.04 26.70
C GLY A 370 8.71 1.88 25.18
N LEU A 371 9.70 1.16 24.65
CA LEU A 371 9.87 0.88 23.22
C LEU A 371 9.87 -0.61 22.90
N ARG A 372 9.50 -1.45 23.88
CA ARG A 372 9.53 -2.90 23.72
C ARG A 372 8.52 -3.36 22.68
N SER A 373 8.98 -3.98 21.60
CA SER A 373 8.07 -4.51 20.61
C SER A 373 7.38 -5.79 21.08
N PRO A 374 6.08 -5.97 20.80
CA PRO A 374 5.35 -7.20 21.10
C PRO A 374 5.84 -8.41 20.30
N HIS A 375 6.68 -8.21 19.28
CA HIS A 375 7.15 -9.28 18.40
C HIS A 375 8.54 -9.83 18.77
N LEU A 376 9.28 -9.14 19.64
CA LEU A 376 10.67 -9.50 19.97
C LEU A 376 10.79 -10.92 20.55
N ASP A 377 9.97 -11.27 21.53
CA ASP A 377 10.05 -12.58 22.17
C ASP A 377 9.73 -13.73 21.21
N ALA A 378 8.77 -13.52 20.31
CA ALA A 378 8.42 -14.48 19.27
C ALA A 378 9.56 -14.67 18.26
N GLU A 379 10.26 -13.59 17.91
CA GLU A 379 11.42 -13.60 17.02
C GLU A 379 12.61 -14.35 17.65
N ILE A 380 12.98 -14.03 18.90
CA ILE A 380 14.07 -14.71 19.62
C ILE A 380 13.76 -16.20 19.76
N ALA A 381 12.53 -16.53 20.16
CA ALA A 381 12.10 -17.92 20.27
C ALA A 381 12.13 -18.64 18.92
N PHE A 382 11.77 -17.94 17.83
CA PHE A 382 11.87 -18.48 16.47
C PHE A 382 13.32 -18.78 16.10
N ALA A 383 14.23 -17.82 16.28
CA ALA A 383 15.63 -18.00 15.96
C ALA A 383 16.24 -19.19 16.71
N LYS A 384 15.96 -19.30 18.02
CA LYS A 384 16.40 -20.42 18.85
C LYS A 384 15.87 -21.77 18.35
N ARG A 385 14.58 -21.86 18.00
CA ARG A 385 13.97 -23.11 17.51
C ARG A 385 14.56 -23.60 16.19
N HIS A 386 14.94 -22.68 15.32
CA HIS A 386 15.45 -22.99 13.99
C HIS A 386 16.98 -22.97 13.89
N GLY A 387 17.69 -22.79 15.01
CA GLY A 387 19.15 -22.74 15.04
C GLY A 387 19.74 -21.54 14.29
N ILE A 388 19.01 -20.43 14.23
CA ILE A 388 19.41 -19.22 13.51
C ILE A 388 20.30 -18.38 14.42
N HIS A 389 21.42 -17.90 13.88
CA HIS A 389 22.30 -16.96 14.55
C HIS A 389 21.60 -15.59 14.68
N TYR A 390 21.19 -15.22 15.90
CA TYR A 390 20.48 -13.98 16.17
C TYR A 390 21.40 -12.96 16.83
N ILE A 391 21.54 -11.78 16.23
CA ILE A 391 22.40 -10.71 16.72
C ILE A 391 21.58 -9.43 16.86
N ARG A 392 21.80 -8.71 17.96
CA ARG A 392 21.06 -7.52 18.34
C ARG A 392 21.99 -6.33 18.41
N SER A 393 21.48 -5.16 18.02
CA SER A 393 22.13 -3.88 18.28
C SER A 393 22.41 -3.75 19.79
N PRO A 394 23.66 -3.46 20.19
CA PRO A 394 24.02 -3.32 21.60
C PRO A 394 23.41 -2.05 22.18
N ASP A 395 23.37 -1.95 23.51
CA ASP A 395 22.79 -0.79 24.19
C ASP A 395 23.73 0.41 24.29
N SER A 396 25.04 0.20 24.48
CA SER A 396 26.06 1.23 24.76
C SER A 396 26.81 1.72 23.52
N ALA A 397 26.90 3.03 23.28
CA ALA A 397 27.57 3.64 22.12
C ALA A 397 28.96 3.06 21.85
N GLU A 398 29.71 2.69 22.89
CA GLU A 398 31.03 2.06 22.76
C GLU A 398 31.03 0.74 21.97
N GLN A 399 29.95 -0.05 22.04
CA GLN A 399 29.83 -1.35 21.34
C GLN A 399 29.23 -1.19 19.93
N ALA A 400 28.77 0.02 19.57
CA ALA A 400 28.03 0.24 18.33
C ALA A 400 28.87 -0.03 17.08
N ASP A 401 30.14 0.37 17.14
CA ASP A 401 31.06 0.27 16.00
C ASP A 401 31.50 -1.20 15.83
N ASP A 402 31.85 -1.91 16.92
CA ASP A 402 32.10 -3.36 16.90
C ASP A 402 30.91 -4.16 16.35
N PHE A 403 29.68 -3.77 16.71
CA PHE A 403 28.47 -4.38 16.17
C PHE A 403 28.33 -4.13 14.68
N LEU A 404 28.61 -2.92 14.19
CA LEU A 404 28.57 -2.64 12.76
C LEU A 404 29.59 -3.52 12.01
N ASP A 405 30.83 -3.60 12.49
CA ASP A 405 31.88 -4.43 11.92
C ASP A 405 31.47 -5.91 11.85
N GLU A 406 30.93 -6.44 12.95
CA GLU A 406 30.42 -7.82 12.99
C GLU A 406 29.30 -8.07 11.98
N THR A 407 28.35 -7.13 11.85
CA THR A 407 27.26 -7.29 10.88
C THR A 407 27.73 -7.22 9.43
N LEU A 408 28.74 -6.40 9.11
CA LEU A 408 29.35 -6.35 7.78
C LEU A 408 30.18 -7.60 7.48
N ARG A 409 30.88 -8.13 8.49
CA ARG A 409 31.58 -9.42 8.40
C ARG A 409 30.61 -10.54 8.06
N LEU A 410 29.49 -10.66 8.78
CA LEU A 410 28.47 -11.68 8.51
C LEU A 410 27.79 -11.52 7.15
N ALA A 411 27.63 -10.28 6.68
CA ALA A 411 27.11 -10.04 5.33
C ALA A 411 28.04 -10.58 4.23
N THR A 412 29.32 -10.81 4.52
CA THR A 412 30.31 -11.37 3.58
C THR A 412 30.68 -12.82 3.85
N ASP A 413 30.08 -13.44 4.88
CA ASP A 413 30.36 -14.80 5.33
C ASP A 413 29.39 -15.81 4.70
N PRO A 414 29.85 -16.72 3.82
CA PRO A 414 28.98 -17.73 3.20
C PRO A 414 28.29 -18.68 4.19
N ASP A 415 28.90 -18.91 5.35
CA ASP A 415 28.33 -19.78 6.38
C ASP A 415 27.16 -19.08 7.10
N ALA A 416 27.14 -17.75 7.11
CA ALA A 416 26.07 -16.94 7.67
C ALA A 416 24.88 -16.74 6.72
N TRP A 417 25.03 -17.00 5.41
CA TRP A 417 23.98 -16.80 4.42
C TRP A 417 22.93 -17.92 4.38
N PRO A 418 21.64 -17.61 4.23
CA PRO A 418 21.10 -16.25 4.00
C PRO A 418 20.89 -15.43 5.28
N VAL A 419 21.20 -14.13 5.21
CA VAL A 419 21.09 -13.15 6.31
C VAL A 419 19.83 -12.31 6.13
N LEU A 420 19.02 -12.22 7.18
CA LEU A 420 17.90 -11.27 7.27
C LEU A 420 18.29 -10.09 8.17
N VAL A 421 18.43 -8.90 7.59
CA VAL A 421 18.70 -7.67 8.33
C VAL A 421 17.41 -6.89 8.49
N HIS A 422 17.03 -6.55 9.72
CA HIS A 422 15.82 -5.78 9.95
C HIS A 422 16.02 -4.71 11.01
N CYS A 423 15.06 -3.80 11.03
CA CYS A 423 14.86 -2.85 12.11
C CYS A 423 13.34 -2.71 12.28
N HIS A 424 12.88 -1.83 13.18
CA HIS A 424 11.45 -1.69 13.44
C HIS A 424 10.58 -1.55 12.17
N GLY A 425 10.83 -0.51 11.36
CA GLY A 425 10.02 -0.24 10.16
C GLY A 425 10.76 -0.35 8.84
N CYS A 426 11.99 -0.86 8.78
CA CYS A 426 12.87 -0.87 7.58
C CYS A 426 12.94 0.47 6.82
N MET A 427 12.84 1.60 7.54
CA MET A 427 12.95 2.94 6.94
C MET A 427 14.33 3.54 7.19
N ASP A 428 14.84 3.48 8.42
CA ASP A 428 16.00 4.26 8.83
C ASP A 428 17.28 3.41 8.89
N ARG A 429 17.37 2.56 9.91
CA ARG A 429 18.60 1.82 10.23
C ARG A 429 18.92 0.74 9.22
N THR A 430 17.94 -0.06 8.79
CA THR A 430 18.18 -1.11 7.78
C THR A 430 18.62 -0.53 6.44
N PRO A 431 17.96 0.51 5.88
CA PRO A 431 18.47 1.10 4.65
C PRO A 431 19.82 1.78 4.84
N ALA A 432 20.08 2.46 5.96
CA ALA A 432 21.40 3.04 6.20
C ALA A 432 22.51 1.99 6.31
N TRP A 433 22.27 0.87 7.01
CA TRP A 433 23.17 -0.28 7.02
C TRP A 433 23.40 -0.83 5.61
N TRP A 434 22.32 -0.97 4.82
CA TRP A 434 22.43 -1.42 3.42
C TRP A 434 23.24 -0.45 2.56
N GLY A 435 23.12 0.86 2.76
CA GLY A 435 23.94 1.83 2.05
C GLY A 435 25.42 1.77 2.45
N ILE A 436 25.73 1.55 3.73
CA ILE A 436 27.11 1.27 4.19
C ILE A 436 27.63 0.00 3.53
N TYR A 437 26.86 -1.09 3.54
CA TYR A 437 27.23 -2.35 2.88
C TYR A 437 27.52 -2.15 1.39
N GLN A 438 26.65 -1.45 0.66
CA GLN A 438 26.85 -1.15 -0.76
C GLN A 438 28.12 -0.33 -1.01
N PHE A 439 28.37 0.68 -0.19
CA PHE A 439 29.55 1.51 -0.33
C PHE A 439 30.80 0.71 0.04
N VAL A 440 30.91 0.22 1.28
CA VAL A 440 32.11 -0.39 1.84
C VAL A 440 32.42 -1.75 1.21
N VAL A 441 31.43 -2.66 1.17
CA VAL A 441 31.64 -4.05 0.74
C VAL A 441 31.50 -4.20 -0.77
N GLN A 442 30.43 -3.66 -1.36
CA GLN A 442 30.17 -3.85 -2.80
C GLN A 442 30.94 -2.86 -3.70
N GLY A 443 31.67 -1.90 -3.12
CA GLY A 443 32.46 -0.96 -3.91
C GLY A 443 31.66 0.10 -4.67
N LYS A 444 30.35 0.23 -4.41
CA LYS A 444 29.48 1.14 -5.17
C LYS A 444 29.76 2.61 -4.83
N PRO A 445 29.56 3.54 -5.78
CA PRO A 445 29.59 4.97 -5.49
C PRO A 445 28.54 5.36 -4.44
N LEU A 446 28.86 6.32 -3.58
CA LEU A 446 27.97 6.70 -2.47
C LEU A 446 26.63 7.27 -2.97
N ALA A 447 26.63 7.99 -4.10
CA ALA A 447 25.40 8.43 -4.76
C ALA A 447 24.47 7.27 -5.14
N GLU A 448 25.01 6.13 -5.59
CA GLU A 448 24.21 4.95 -5.92
C GLU A 448 23.66 4.26 -4.66
N ALA A 449 24.48 4.17 -3.61
CA ALA A 449 24.04 3.66 -2.31
C ALA A 449 22.89 4.51 -1.74
N ILE A 450 23.01 5.84 -1.76
CA ILE A 450 21.95 6.75 -1.28
C ILE A 450 20.70 6.67 -2.16
N ARG A 451 20.87 6.59 -3.49
CA ARG A 451 19.74 6.39 -4.40
C ARG A 451 19.00 5.10 -4.06
N SER A 452 19.70 4.01 -3.83
CA SER A 452 19.09 2.71 -3.51
C SER A 452 18.25 2.77 -2.23
N ILE A 453 18.72 3.47 -1.20
CA ILE A 453 17.96 3.63 0.06
C ILE A 453 16.75 4.55 -0.12
N GLU A 454 16.83 5.62 -0.91
CA GLU A 454 15.69 6.48 -1.24
C GLU A 454 14.59 5.71 -1.94
N GLN A 455 14.97 4.92 -2.95
CA GLN A 455 14.06 4.11 -3.74
C GLN A 455 13.32 3.08 -2.88
N HIS A 456 14.01 2.48 -1.90
CA HIS A 456 13.41 1.54 -0.96
C HIS A 456 12.50 2.21 0.06
N ARG A 457 12.95 3.34 0.63
CA ARG A 457 12.18 4.06 1.66
C ARG A 457 10.90 4.67 1.09
N GLY A 458 10.97 5.16 -0.14
CA GLY A 458 9.99 6.08 -0.68
C GLY A 458 10.07 7.49 -0.09
N SER A 459 11.17 7.82 0.56
CA SER A 459 11.45 9.13 1.15
C SER A 459 12.94 9.43 1.07
N ARG A 460 13.32 10.70 1.25
CA ARG A 460 14.72 11.04 1.55
C ARG A 460 15.17 10.33 2.84
N PRO A 461 16.46 9.97 2.97
CA PRO A 461 17.01 9.50 4.22
C PRO A 461 16.82 10.56 5.31
N LYS A 462 16.74 10.16 6.59
CA LYS A 462 16.77 11.13 7.69
C LYS A 462 18.14 11.81 7.78
N GLY A 463 18.20 12.99 8.39
CA GLY A 463 19.45 13.71 8.64
C GLY A 463 20.44 12.88 9.47
N SER A 464 19.95 12.01 10.37
CA SER A 464 20.79 11.05 11.09
C SER A 464 21.56 10.08 10.19
N VAL A 465 21.05 9.75 9.00
CA VAL A 465 21.78 8.91 8.04
C VAL A 465 22.97 9.67 7.44
N THR A 466 22.80 10.96 7.15
CA THR A 466 23.91 11.82 6.70
C THR A 466 24.98 11.94 7.77
N LEU A 467 24.59 12.21 9.03
CA LEU A 467 25.50 12.31 10.17
C LEU A 467 26.28 11.00 10.38
N LEU A 468 25.56 9.87 10.35
CA LEU A 468 26.17 8.55 10.43
C LEU A 468 27.20 8.32 9.32
N TYR A 469 26.85 8.59 8.06
CA TYR A 469 27.78 8.35 6.95
C TYR A 469 29.03 9.21 7.07
N ASN A 470 28.88 10.46 7.53
CA ASN A 470 30.00 11.35 7.80
C ASN A 470 30.93 10.85 8.91
N ARG A 471 30.41 10.06 9.86
CA ARG A 471 31.19 9.45 10.94
C ARG A 471 31.84 8.13 10.51
N VAL A 472 31.04 7.21 9.99
CA VAL A 472 31.42 5.79 9.84
C VAL A 472 32.23 5.53 8.56
N LEU A 473 31.85 6.15 7.43
CA LEU A 473 32.51 5.86 6.15
C LEU A 473 33.98 6.31 6.06
N PRO A 474 34.44 7.42 6.69
CA PRO A 474 35.86 7.74 6.77
C PRO A 474 36.69 6.68 7.48
N GLU A 475 36.11 5.97 8.45
CA GLU A 475 36.81 4.93 9.22
C GLU A 475 36.86 3.62 8.42
N LEU A 476 35.73 3.21 7.84
CA LEU A 476 35.62 1.94 7.12
C LEU A 476 36.25 1.95 5.71
N ALA A 477 36.26 3.11 5.04
CA ALA A 477 36.74 3.25 3.67
C ALA A 477 37.34 4.64 3.40
N PRO A 478 38.44 5.02 4.10
CA PRO A 478 38.96 6.39 4.15
C PRO A 478 39.25 6.98 2.77
N GLU A 479 39.95 6.24 1.91
CA GLU A 479 40.36 6.74 0.60
C GLU A 479 39.15 7.00 -0.30
N ARG A 480 38.24 6.02 -0.38
CA ARG A 480 37.03 6.13 -1.20
C ARG A 480 36.10 7.21 -0.68
N TYR A 481 35.95 7.34 0.64
CA TYR A 481 35.10 8.37 1.23
C TYR A 481 35.68 9.78 1.03
N ARG A 482 37.00 9.92 1.04
CA ARG A 482 37.67 11.18 0.73
C ARG A 482 37.46 11.58 -0.73
N ASP A 483 37.56 10.61 -1.65
CA ASP A 483 37.57 10.85 -3.09
C ASP A 483 36.15 10.88 -3.72
N ASP A 484 35.12 10.39 -3.02
CA ASP A 484 33.73 10.41 -3.52
C ASP A 484 33.11 11.82 -3.43
N PRO A 485 32.62 12.40 -4.55
CA PRO A 485 32.04 13.75 -4.55
C PRO A 485 30.76 13.85 -3.70
N THR A 486 30.02 12.75 -3.56
CA THR A 486 28.82 12.69 -2.72
C THR A 486 29.18 12.84 -1.25
N ALA A 487 30.30 12.28 -0.82
CA ALA A 487 30.77 12.40 0.54
C ALA A 487 31.12 13.85 0.89
N ALA A 488 31.71 14.60 -0.05
CA ALA A 488 31.92 16.04 0.13
C ALA A 488 30.59 16.79 0.31
N ALA A 489 29.56 16.45 -0.47
CA ALA A 489 28.23 17.02 -0.32
C ALA A 489 27.59 16.66 1.03
N LEU A 490 27.70 15.42 1.50
CA LEU A 490 27.17 15.01 2.82
C LEU A 490 27.83 15.76 3.97
N ARG A 491 29.15 16.01 3.90
CA ARG A 491 29.87 16.83 4.90
C ARG A 491 29.36 18.26 4.92
N ALA A 492 29.22 18.88 3.75
CA ALA A 492 28.67 20.24 3.63
C ALA A 492 27.23 20.32 4.15
N ASN A 493 26.40 19.32 3.82
CA ASN A 493 24.99 19.26 4.24
C ASN A 493 24.77 19.11 5.74
N ALA A 494 25.77 18.59 6.47
CA ALA A 494 25.71 18.41 7.93
C ALA A 494 26.53 19.47 8.69
N GLN A 495 27.07 20.48 7.99
CA GLN A 495 27.92 21.48 8.61
C GLN A 495 27.16 22.24 9.71
N GLY A 496 27.72 22.26 10.92
CA GLY A 496 27.12 22.93 12.07
C GLY A 496 26.25 22.02 12.96
N THR A 497 25.87 20.83 12.48
CA THR A 497 25.07 19.88 13.27
C THR A 497 25.97 18.85 13.96
N VAL A 498 25.83 18.71 15.27
CA VAL A 498 26.56 17.71 16.07
C VAL A 498 25.91 16.34 15.91
N ASP A 499 26.72 15.29 15.69
CA ASP A 499 26.24 13.90 15.67
C ASP A 499 25.77 13.48 17.08
N PRO A 500 24.48 13.09 17.26
CA PRO A 500 23.97 12.60 18.54
C PRO A 500 24.74 11.42 19.12
N PHE A 501 25.36 10.59 18.26
CA PHE A 501 26.21 9.49 18.70
C PHE A 501 27.38 9.98 19.55
N LEU A 502 28.04 11.07 19.13
CA LEU A 502 29.20 11.62 19.84
C LEU A 502 28.80 12.22 21.20
N ILE A 503 27.63 12.84 21.27
CA ILE A 503 27.07 13.36 22.53
C ILE A 503 26.87 12.20 23.52
N ARG A 504 26.23 11.12 23.05
CA ARG A 504 25.95 9.94 23.87
C ARG A 504 27.24 9.22 24.30
N LEU A 505 28.18 9.04 23.39
CA LEU A 505 29.47 8.41 23.70
C LEU A 505 30.25 9.21 24.74
N ALA A 506 30.24 10.55 24.65
CA ALA A 506 30.85 11.42 25.65
C ALA A 506 30.17 11.29 27.03
N GLU A 507 28.83 11.20 27.05
CA GLU A 507 28.06 10.97 28.27
C GLU A 507 28.36 9.62 28.92
N GLU A 508 28.37 8.54 28.14
CA GLU A 508 28.71 7.19 28.63
C GLU A 508 30.12 7.14 29.22
N ARG A 509 31.10 7.74 28.52
CA ARG A 509 32.49 7.86 29.03
C ARG A 509 32.60 8.70 30.29
N ARG A 510 31.78 9.75 30.44
CA ARG A 510 31.72 10.55 31.68
C ARG A 510 31.21 9.71 32.84
N LEU A 511 30.09 9.00 32.65
CA LEU A 511 29.51 8.12 33.67
C LEU A 511 30.46 6.98 34.06
N ALA A 512 31.21 6.42 33.10
CA ALA A 512 32.23 5.42 33.36
C ALA A 512 33.37 5.96 34.25
N ARG A 513 33.83 7.20 34.03
CA ARG A 513 34.86 7.84 34.88
C ARG A 513 34.36 8.16 36.28
N GLU A 514 33.11 8.61 36.41
CA GLU A 514 32.50 8.92 37.71
C GLU A 514 32.32 7.65 38.56
N SER A 515 31.90 6.55 37.94
CA SER A 515 31.78 5.26 38.61
C SER A 515 33.15 4.68 39.01
N SER A 516 34.19 4.78 38.17
CA SER A 516 35.53 4.32 38.53
C SER A 516 36.19 5.16 39.63
N GLY A 517 36.00 6.49 39.63
CA GLY A 517 36.62 7.40 40.61
C GLY A 517 35.95 7.43 42.00
N THR A 518 34.80 6.77 42.15
CA THR A 518 34.13 6.62 43.46
C THR A 518 34.73 5.45 44.26
N ASP A 519 35.31 4.46 43.59
CA ASP A 519 35.92 3.30 44.25
C ASP A 519 37.26 3.64 44.93
N ASP A 520 38.05 4.56 44.36
CA ASP A 520 39.33 4.97 44.95
C ASP A 520 39.15 5.83 46.21
N ARG A 521 38.04 6.57 46.32
CA ARG A 521 37.74 7.40 47.51
C ARG A 521 37.21 6.61 48.71
N ASN A 522 36.79 5.36 48.52
CA ASN A 522 36.34 4.47 49.61
C ASN A 522 37.44 3.51 50.09
N ARG A 523 38.66 3.62 49.55
CA ARG A 523 39.83 2.80 49.93
C ARG A 523 40.87 3.54 50.78
N GLU A 524 40.68 4.84 51.01
CA GLU A 524 41.38 5.65 52.01
C GLU A 524 40.52 5.77 53.27
#